data_AF-A0A8S4NVU5-F1
#
_entry.id   AF-A0A8S4NVU5-F1
#
_cell.length_a   1.000
_cell.length_b   1.000
_cell.length_c   1.000
_cell.angle_alpha   90.00
_cell.angle_beta   90.00
_cell.angle_gamma   90.00
#
_symmetry.space_group_name_H-M   'P 1'
#
loop_
_entity.id
_entity.type
_entity.pdbx_description
1 polymer ?
#
loop_
_entity_poly.entity_id
_entity_poly.type
_entity_poly.pdbx_seq_one_letter_code
_entity_poly.pdbx_strand_id
1 'polypeptide(L)'
;IFSKVWCARRHPIYRELDARDIILYEKMPPQVREIVHKAMCINTSGIPNSAEGADFKLETINKKGQFWMPQRPTLNDWDRMCANFDSLENIRSTVFKNCGQNDPQLISANKR
;
A
#
# COMPACT_ATOMS: atom_id res chain seq x y z
N ILE A 1 -27.86 -14.85 -5.50
CA ILE A 1 -27.99 -13.96 -4.32
C ILE A 1 -26.59 -13.77 -3.76
N PHE A 2 -25.99 -12.59 -3.93
CA PHE A 2 -24.69 -12.30 -3.33
C PHE A 2 -24.86 -12.16 -1.81
N SER A 3 -23.98 -12.78 -1.03
CA SER A 3 -23.92 -12.53 0.41
C SER A 3 -23.66 -11.03 0.66
N LYS A 4 -24.20 -10.48 1.75
CA LYS A 4 -23.81 -9.13 2.19
C LYS A 4 -22.29 -9.09 2.25
N VAL A 5 -21.68 -8.18 1.48
CA VAL A 5 -20.24 -7.93 1.51
C VAL A 5 -19.85 -7.74 2.98
N TRP A 6 -19.03 -8.65 3.50
CA TRP A 6 -18.55 -8.56 4.87
C TRP A 6 -17.77 -7.25 5.00
N CYS A 7 -18.21 -6.38 5.91
CA CYS A 7 -17.56 -5.12 6.19
C CYS A 7 -17.02 -5.20 7.61
N ALA A 8 -15.70 -5.42 7.75
CA ALA A 8 -15.00 -5.45 9.03
C ALA A 8 -15.43 -4.28 9.94
N ARG A 9 -15.50 -3.08 9.38
CA ARG A 9 -15.85 -1.85 10.12
C ARG A 9 -17.28 -1.80 10.68
N ARG A 10 -18.18 -2.71 10.26
CA ARG A 10 -19.51 -2.85 10.88
C ARG A 10 -19.54 -3.88 12.01
N HIS A 11 -18.47 -4.64 12.23
CA HIS A 11 -18.39 -5.60 13.31
C HIS A 11 -18.22 -4.87 14.66
N PRO A 12 -18.98 -5.24 15.71
CA PRO A 12 -18.91 -4.57 17.01
C PRO A 12 -17.50 -4.45 17.58
N ILE A 13 -16.70 -5.51 17.48
CA ILE A 13 -15.31 -5.54 17.99
C ILE A 13 -14.43 -4.50 17.28
N TYR A 14 -14.52 -4.39 15.95
CA TYR A 14 -13.71 -3.41 15.21
C TYR A 14 -14.17 -1.98 15.50
N ARG A 15 -15.47 -1.74 15.73
CA ARG A 15 -15.97 -0.42 16.16
C ARG A 15 -15.48 -0.02 17.55
N GLU A 16 -15.37 -0.99 18.46
CA GLU A 16 -14.82 -0.77 19.80
C GLU A 16 -13.32 -0.42 19.74
N LEU A 17 -12.57 -1.11 18.87
CA LEU A 17 -11.17 -0.78 18.62
C LEU A 17 -11.01 0.63 18.04
N ASP A 18 -11.77 0.96 16.99
CA ASP A 18 -11.76 2.31 16.40
C ASP A 18 -12.07 3.40 17.45
N ALA A 19 -13.09 3.18 18.30
CA ALA A 19 -13.45 4.12 19.35
C ALA A 19 -12.34 4.29 20.40
N ARG A 20 -11.67 3.19 20.78
CA ARG A 20 -10.53 3.23 21.71
C ARG A 20 -9.34 3.97 21.12
N ASP A 21 -9.02 3.72 19.86
CA ASP A 21 -7.90 4.35 19.16
C ASP A 21 -8.11 5.87 19.04
N ILE A 22 -9.33 6.31 18.73
CA ILE A 22 -9.69 7.74 18.71
C ILE A 22 -9.52 8.37 20.09
N ILE A 23 -10.04 7.74 21.15
CA ILE A 23 -9.92 8.26 22.52
C ILE A 23 -8.46 8.32 22.96
N LEU A 24 -7.66 7.32 22.61
CA LEU A 24 -6.25 7.28 22.93
C LEU A 24 -5.50 8.41 22.22
N TYR A 25 -5.73 8.56 20.91
CA TYR A 25 -5.13 9.60 20.08
C TYR A 25 -5.44 11.01 20.58
N GLU A 26 -6.68 11.28 21.00
CA GLU A 26 -7.07 12.58 21.57
C GLU A 26 -6.41 12.87 22.93
N LYS A 27 -6.05 11.84 23.69
CA LYS A 27 -5.32 11.99 24.95
C LYS A 27 -3.81 12.15 24.76
N MET A 28 -3.27 11.91 23.57
CA MET A 28 -1.83 12.05 23.32
C MET A 28 -1.39 13.52 23.33
N PRO A 29 -0.20 13.81 23.89
CA PRO A 29 0.45 15.12 23.72
C PRO A 29 0.59 15.48 22.23
N PRO A 30 0.49 16.76 21.85
CA PRO A 30 0.55 17.20 20.45
C PRO A 30 1.78 16.67 19.68
N GLN A 31 2.94 16.61 20.34
CA GLN A 31 4.19 16.13 19.75
C GLN A 31 4.10 14.62 19.40
N VAL A 32 3.47 13.83 20.28
CA VAL A 32 3.27 12.39 20.05
C VAL A 32 2.22 12.17 18.98
N ARG A 33 1.15 12.97 19.01
CA ARG A 33 0.07 12.93 18.03
C ARG A 33 0.59 13.15 16.60
N GLU A 34 1.50 14.11 16.42
CA GLU A 34 2.14 14.38 15.13
C GLU A 34 2.95 13.19 14.61
N ILE A 35 3.73 12.54 15.49
CA ILE A 35 4.50 11.34 15.16
C ILE A 35 3.57 10.19 14.77
N VAL A 36 2.53 9.94 15.57
CA VAL A 36 1.55 8.89 15.33
C VAL A 36 0.77 9.14 14.04
N HIS A 37 0.34 10.37 13.78
CA HIS A 37 -0.34 10.73 12.53
C HIS A 37 0.53 10.48 11.30
N LYS A 38 1.82 10.85 11.36
CA LYS A 38 2.80 10.56 10.30
C LYS A 38 3.02 9.06 10.10
N ALA A 39 2.94 8.25 11.16
CA ALA A 39 3.11 6.80 11.10
C ALA A 39 1.85 6.04 10.67
N MET A 40 0.66 6.53 11.01
CA MET A 40 -0.63 5.89 10.68
C MET A 40 -1.01 6.01 9.20
N CYS A 41 -0.62 7.11 8.56
CA CYS A 41 -1.09 7.44 7.21
C CYS A 41 0.08 7.63 6.25
N ILE A 42 0.33 6.63 5.40
CA ILE A 42 1.32 6.74 4.32
C ILE A 42 0.61 7.16 3.03
N ASN A 43 0.61 8.46 2.75
CA ASN A 43 0.11 9.00 1.48
C ASN A 43 1.26 9.03 0.45
N THR A 44 1.37 7.97 -0.35
CA THR A 44 2.32 7.94 -1.48
C THR A 44 1.76 8.53 -2.78
N SER A 45 0.45 8.80 -2.83
CA SER A 45 -0.28 9.22 -4.04
C SER A 45 -0.37 10.74 -4.20
N GLY A 46 -0.03 11.52 -3.17
CA GLY A 46 -0.16 12.98 -3.17
C GLY A 46 -1.62 13.47 -3.17
N ILE A 47 -2.60 12.57 -3.17
CA ILE A 47 -4.03 12.89 -3.18
C ILE A 47 -4.48 13.11 -1.73
N PRO A 48 -5.03 14.30 -1.38
CA PRO A 48 -5.59 14.53 -0.05
C PRO A 48 -6.67 13.49 0.26
N ASN A 49 -6.64 12.93 1.47
CA ASN A 49 -7.56 11.88 1.95
C ASN A 49 -7.42 10.48 1.33
N SER A 50 -6.39 10.22 0.50
CA SER A 50 -6.04 8.85 0.06
C SER A 50 -5.17 8.09 1.06
N ALA A 51 -5.35 8.36 2.35
CA ALA A 51 -4.61 7.69 3.41
C ALA A 51 -5.00 6.21 3.46
N GLU A 52 -4.26 5.40 2.72
CA GLU A 52 -4.31 3.95 2.82
C GLU A 52 -3.40 3.52 3.97
N GLY A 53 -3.77 2.42 4.63
CA GLY A 53 -2.94 1.83 5.67
C GLY A 53 -1.55 1.51 5.13
N ALA A 54 -0.54 1.61 6.00
CA ALA A 54 0.83 1.25 5.66
C ALA A 54 0.92 -0.20 5.13
N ASP A 55 0.09 -1.10 5.65
CA ASP A 55 -0.07 -2.47 5.20
C ASP A 55 -0.50 -2.56 3.72
N PHE A 56 -1.48 -1.77 3.31
CA PHE A 56 -1.99 -1.74 1.94
C PHE A 56 -0.94 -1.17 0.97
N LYS A 57 -0.20 -0.14 1.39
CA LYS A 57 0.91 0.41 0.60
C LYS A 57 2.05 -0.62 0.45
N LEU A 58 2.43 -1.28 1.54
CA LEU A 58 3.42 -2.35 1.51
C LEU A 58 2.96 -3.51 0.63
N GLU A 59 1.68 -3.91 0.69
CA GLU A 59 1.13 -4.96 -0.18
C GLU A 59 1.18 -4.56 -1.65
N THR A 60 0.93 -3.30 -1.98
CA THR A 60 1.01 -2.77 -3.35
C THR A 60 2.45 -2.86 -3.88
N ILE A 61 3.43 -2.44 -3.08
CA ILE A 61 4.86 -2.56 -3.43
C ILE A 61 5.27 -4.03 -3.54
N ASN A 62 4.82 -4.88 -2.62
CA ASN A 62 5.11 -6.31 -2.62
C ASN A 62 4.58 -6.99 -3.90
N LYS A 63 3.36 -6.66 -4.33
CA LYS A 63 2.79 -7.17 -5.59
C LYS A 63 3.61 -6.75 -6.81
N LYS A 64 4.11 -5.52 -6.83
CA LYS A 64 5.02 -5.07 -7.89
C LYS A 64 6.35 -5.81 -7.85
N GLY A 65 6.94 -5.98 -6.66
CA GLY A 65 8.17 -6.74 -6.47
C GLY A 65 8.05 -8.19 -6.94
N GLN A 66 6.95 -8.85 -6.62
CA GLN A 66 6.67 -10.23 -7.05
C GLN A 66 6.64 -10.41 -8.57
N PHE A 67 6.31 -9.37 -9.35
CA PHE A 67 6.40 -9.43 -10.81
C PHE A 67 7.81 -9.71 -11.31
N TRP A 68 8.83 -9.23 -10.58
CA TRP A 68 10.25 -9.40 -10.92
C TRP A 68 10.86 -10.70 -10.41
N MET A 69 10.11 -11.47 -9.63
CA MET A 69 10.60 -12.64 -8.93
C MET A 69 10.32 -13.92 -9.73
N PRO A 70 11.16 -14.97 -9.58
CA PRO A 70 10.84 -16.28 -10.11
C PRO A 70 9.60 -16.86 -9.42
N GLN A 71 8.94 -17.85 -10.03
CA GLN A 71 7.71 -18.47 -9.46
C GLN A 71 7.88 -19.02 -8.04
N ARG A 72 9.11 -19.42 -7.68
CA ARG A 72 9.48 -19.88 -6.33
C ARG A 72 10.66 -19.05 -5.84
N PRO A 73 10.41 -17.89 -5.22
CA PRO A 73 11.47 -17.00 -4.77
C PRO A 73 12.19 -17.52 -3.53
N THR A 74 13.50 -17.34 -3.48
CA THR A 74 14.31 -17.54 -2.27
C THR A 74 14.52 -16.22 -1.53
N LEU A 75 15.02 -16.27 -0.29
CA LEU A 75 15.36 -15.06 0.48
C LEU A 75 16.37 -14.17 -0.26
N ASN A 76 17.37 -14.78 -0.91
CA ASN A 76 18.38 -14.02 -1.65
C ASN A 76 17.80 -13.32 -2.89
N ASP A 77 16.75 -13.91 -3.51
CA ASP A 77 16.02 -13.25 -4.58
C ASP A 77 15.26 -12.03 -4.06
N TRP A 78 14.70 -12.11 -2.85
CA TRP A 78 14.04 -10.97 -2.20
C TRP A 78 15.02 -9.84 -1.93
N ASP A 79 16.19 -10.15 -1.37
CA ASP A 79 17.23 -9.15 -1.10
C ASP A 79 17.67 -8.46 -2.38
N ARG A 80 17.90 -9.23 -3.45
CA ARG A 80 18.26 -8.69 -4.77
C ARG A 80 17.16 -7.83 -5.36
N MET A 81 15.91 -8.27 -5.31
CA MET A 81 14.78 -7.49 -5.84
C MET A 81 14.61 -6.19 -5.07
N CYS A 82 14.59 -6.24 -3.74
CA CYS A 82 14.46 -5.06 -2.89
C CYS A 82 15.59 -4.06 -3.13
N ALA A 83 16.84 -4.52 -3.24
CA ALA A 83 17.98 -3.65 -3.50
C ALA A 83 17.96 -3.00 -4.89
N ASN A 84 17.29 -3.62 -5.87
CA ASN A 84 17.25 -3.15 -7.26
C ASN A 84 15.88 -2.62 -7.70
N PHE A 85 14.90 -2.53 -6.78
CA PHE A 85 13.49 -2.29 -7.12
C PHE A 85 13.28 -1.02 -7.97
N ASP A 86 13.85 0.11 -7.53
CA ASP A 86 13.72 1.38 -8.24
C ASP A 86 14.34 1.34 -9.64
N SER A 87 15.48 0.65 -9.79
CA SER A 87 16.14 0.47 -11.09
C SER A 87 15.29 -0.38 -12.04
N LEU A 88 14.66 -1.44 -11.54
CA LEU A 88 13.78 -2.30 -12.31
C LEU A 88 12.51 -1.57 -12.77
N GLU A 89 11.87 -0.77 -11.89
CA GLU A 89 10.72 0.06 -12.25
C GLU A 89 11.10 1.13 -13.30
N ASN A 90 12.31 1.71 -13.20
CA ASN A 90 12.83 2.65 -14.19
C ASN A 90 13.06 1.99 -15.57
N ILE A 91 13.62 0.77 -15.60
CA ILE A 91 13.79 0.00 -16.83
C ILE A 91 12.42 -0.29 -17.46
N ARG A 92 11.46 -0.76 -16.66
CA ARG A 92 10.10 -1.06 -17.12
C ARG A 92 9.43 0.16 -17.75
N SER A 93 9.40 1.28 -17.04
CA SER A 93 8.80 2.51 -17.54
C SER A 93 9.47 3.00 -18.83
N THR A 94 10.79 2.88 -18.92
CA THR A 94 11.56 3.19 -20.13
C THR A 94 11.19 2.30 -21.31
N VAL A 95 11.07 0.98 -21.10
CA VAL A 95 10.68 0.03 -22.14
C VAL A 95 9.28 0.34 -22.68
N PHE A 96 8.28 0.49 -21.80
CA PHE A 96 6.91 0.79 -22.24
C PHE A 96 6.82 2.12 -22.99
N LYS A 97 7.51 3.14 -22.49
CA LYS A 97 7.62 4.45 -23.16
C LYS A 97 8.22 4.33 -24.56
N ASN A 98 9.31 3.57 -24.71
CA ASN A 98 9.98 3.38 -25.99
C ASN A 98 9.18 2.52 -26.97
N CYS A 99 8.39 1.56 -26.47
CA CYS A 99 7.49 0.75 -27.28
C CYS A 99 6.18 1.47 -27.66
N GLY A 100 5.94 2.69 -27.16
CA GLY A 100 4.68 3.42 -27.37
C GLY A 100 3.47 2.72 -26.76
N GLN A 101 3.68 1.87 -25.75
CA GLN A 101 2.64 1.08 -25.10
C GLN A 101 2.40 1.57 -23.68
N ASN A 102 1.14 1.50 -23.24
CA ASN A 102 0.79 1.78 -21.85
C ASN A 102 1.19 0.59 -20.98
N ASP A 103 1.81 0.88 -19.83
CA ASP A 103 2.11 -0.14 -18.84
C ASP A 103 0.80 -0.80 -18.35
N PRO A 104 0.63 -2.13 -18.52
CA PRO A 104 -0.56 -2.84 -18.06
C PRO A 104 -0.85 -2.68 -16.56
N GLN A 105 0.17 -2.45 -15.73
CA GLN A 105 0.00 -2.23 -14.30
C GLN A 105 -0.64 -0.86 -14.02
N LEU A 106 -0.38 0.16 -14.85
CA LEU A 106 -1.02 1.48 -14.76
C LEU A 106 -2.49 1.44 -15.22
N ILE A 107 -2.83 0.58 -16.19
CA ILE A 107 -4.21 0.41 -16.68
C ILE A 107 -5.12 -0.20 -15.61
N SER A 108 -4.57 -1.08 -14.77
CA SER A 108 -5.33 -1.72 -13.67
C SER A 108 -5.65 -0.78 -12.51
N ALA A 109 -4.86 0.29 -12.33
CA ALA A 109 -5.06 1.29 -11.28
C ALA A 109 -6.22 2.25 -11.57
N ASN A 110 -6.52 2.53 -12.86
CA ASN A 110 -7.60 3.44 -13.28
C ASN A 110 -9.00 2.80 -13.32
N LYS A 111 -9.12 1.50 -12.98
CA LYS A 111 -10.39 0.77 -12.98
C LYS A 111 -10.97 0.52 -11.58
N ARG A 112 -10.40 1.14 -10.53
CA ARG A 112 -10.90 1.05 -9.16
C ARG A 112 -11.44 2.39 -8.67
#